data_AF-A0A1G5BC61-F1
#
_entry.id   AF-A0A1G5BC61-F1
#
_cell.length_a   1.000
_cell.length_b   1.000
_cell.length_c   1.000
_cell.angle_alpha   90.00
_cell.angle_beta   90.00
_cell.angle_gamma   90.00
#
_symmetry.space_group_name_H-M   'P 1'
#
loop_
_entity.id
_entity.type
_entity.pdbx_description
1 polymer ?
#
loop_
_entity_poly.entity_id
_entity_poly.type
_entity_poly.pdbx_seq_one_letter_code
_entity_poly.pdbx_strand_id
1 'polypeptide(L)'
;MPQKVLKKIICIVFFAFIIAVAIYFFINYKKEMITEKANKAGESVEFSGYKNFSIKEGAVTYFYTLGIAKVKFIKYEIVVEEPDKKVKKGELTVSVQNKDKDGKQIEGSYDDTRTLIADDGTEKNMHSGMFFICNNNFDRSSLVTTGWIDAEQKAIEAYESVTGYVPVEELKQYYNRALTICNQLNE
;
A
#
# COMPACT_ATOMS: atom_id res chain seq x y z
N MET A 1 17.81 -43.09 22.22
CA MET A 1 16.61 -42.86 21.37
C MET A 1 16.46 -44.06 20.44
N PRO A 2 15.27 -44.67 20.25
CA PRO A 2 15.13 -45.85 19.42
C PRO A 2 15.51 -45.55 17.96
N GLN A 3 16.26 -46.43 17.30
CA GLN A 3 16.77 -46.24 15.94
C GLN A 3 15.67 -45.92 14.90
N LYS A 4 14.44 -46.42 15.12
CA LYS A 4 13.25 -46.10 14.32
C LYS A 4 12.77 -44.66 14.47
N VAL A 5 12.93 -44.07 15.66
CA VAL A 5 12.56 -42.67 15.95
C VAL A 5 13.55 -41.71 15.30
N LEU A 6 14.85 -42.02 15.37
CA LEU A 6 15.90 -41.22 14.73
C LEU A 6 15.74 -41.18 13.20
N LYS A 7 15.45 -42.32 12.55
CA LYS A 7 15.16 -42.37 11.10
C LYS A 7 13.96 -41.51 10.71
N LYS A 8 12.87 -41.54 11.49
CA LYS A 8 11.69 -40.69 11.25
C LYS A 8 12.03 -39.19 11.36
N ILE A 9 12.81 -38.80 12.36
CA ILE A 9 13.24 -37.40 12.54
C ILE A 9 14.08 -36.94 11.35
N ILE A 10 15.05 -37.74 10.91
CA ILE A 10 15.89 -37.43 9.73
C ILE A 10 15.02 -37.27 8.48
N CYS A 11 14.06 -38.17 8.24
CA CYS A 11 13.14 -38.04 7.10
C CYS A 11 12.31 -36.75 7.17
N ILE A 12 11.79 -36.38 8.35
CA ILE A 12 11.01 -35.14 8.52
C ILE A 12 11.88 -33.90 8.24
N VAL A 13 13.09 -33.86 8.78
CA VAL A 13 14.02 -32.73 8.58
C VAL A 13 14.42 -32.63 7.11
N PHE A 14 14.69 -33.74 6.44
CA PHE A 14 15.01 -33.77 5.02
C PHE A 14 13.83 -33.30 4.16
N PHE A 15 12.60 -33.72 4.49
CA PHE A 15 11.40 -33.26 3.79
C PHE A 15 11.16 -31.76 3.98
N ALA A 16 11.32 -31.26 5.21
CA ALA A 16 11.21 -29.84 5.52
C ALA A 16 12.27 -29.02 4.75
N PHE A 17 13.49 -29.53 4.63
CA PHE A 17 14.55 -28.91 3.85
C PHE A 17 14.22 -28.84 2.36
N ILE A 18 13.75 -29.94 1.75
CA ILE A 18 13.32 -29.95 0.35
C ILE A 18 12.20 -28.94 0.11
N ILE A 19 11.20 -28.89 0.99
CA ILE A 19 10.10 -27.92 0.90
C ILE A 19 10.64 -26.48 0.97
N ALA A 20 11.54 -26.19 1.90
CA ALA A 20 12.13 -24.86 2.04
C ALA A 20 12.91 -24.44 0.77
N VAL A 21 13.71 -25.35 0.21
CA VAL A 21 14.46 -25.10 -1.04
C VAL A 21 13.50 -24.88 -2.22
N ALA A 22 12.46 -25.71 -2.35
CA ALA A 22 11.47 -25.56 -3.41
C ALA A 22 10.72 -24.22 -3.31
N ILE A 23 10.33 -23.81 -2.10
CA ILE A 23 9.70 -22.51 -1.85
C ILE A 23 10.65 -21.37 -2.21
N TYR A 24 11.94 -21.48 -1.86
CA TYR A 24 12.94 -20.47 -2.20
C TYR A 24 13.08 -20.27 -3.71
N PHE A 25 13.25 -21.35 -4.48
CA PHE A 25 13.32 -21.28 -5.95
C PHE A 25 12.03 -20.73 -6.56
N PHE A 26 10.88 -21.16 -6.07
CA PHE A 26 9.59 -20.69 -6.56
C PHE A 26 9.37 -19.18 -6.30
N ILE A 27 9.77 -18.67 -5.14
CA ILE A 27 9.71 -17.24 -4.83
C ILE A 27 10.63 -16.45 -5.77
N ASN A 28 11.87 -16.90 -5.99
CA ASN A 28 12.81 -16.20 -6.89
C ASN A 28 12.32 -16.20 -8.34
N TYR A 29 11.81 -17.33 -8.83
CA TYR A 29 11.19 -17.42 -10.15
C TYR A 29 10.04 -16.42 -10.31
N LYS A 30 9.17 -16.31 -9.29
CA LYS A 30 8.08 -15.32 -9.30
C LYS A 30 8.58 -13.88 -9.27
N LYS A 31 9.65 -13.59 -8.51
CA LYS A 31 10.27 -12.25 -8.51
C LYS A 31 10.77 -11.88 -9.91
N GLU A 32 11.52 -12.77 -10.56
CA GLU A 32 12.02 -12.56 -11.92
C GLU A 32 10.86 -12.33 -12.91
N MET A 33 9.81 -13.14 -12.83
CA MET A 33 8.62 -12.99 -13.68
C MET A 33 7.93 -11.64 -13.48
N ILE A 34 7.76 -11.18 -12.23
CA ILE A 34 7.15 -9.88 -11.91
C ILE A 34 8.01 -8.75 -12.49
N THR A 35 9.33 -8.80 -12.26
CA THR A 35 10.26 -7.81 -12.81
C THR A 35 10.19 -7.76 -14.34
N GLU A 36 10.16 -8.92 -15.00
CA GLU A 36 10.08 -9.00 -16.46
C GLU A 36 8.76 -8.40 -17.00
N LYS A 37 7.63 -8.72 -16.36
CA LYS A 37 6.32 -8.19 -16.75
C LYS A 37 6.24 -6.67 -16.57
N ALA A 38 6.68 -6.17 -15.42
CA ALA A 38 6.65 -4.74 -15.16
C ALA A 38 7.59 -3.98 -16.11
N ASN A 39 8.79 -4.51 -16.37
CA ASN A 39 9.71 -3.94 -17.36
C ASN A 39 9.09 -3.90 -18.76
N LYS A 40 8.34 -4.94 -19.18
CA LYS A 40 7.60 -4.94 -20.45
C LYS A 40 6.48 -3.89 -20.49
N ALA A 41 5.90 -3.54 -19.34
CA ALA A 41 4.90 -2.48 -19.20
C ALA A 41 5.52 -1.08 -19.07
N GLY A 42 6.85 -0.96 -19.00
CA GLY A 42 7.55 0.31 -18.77
C GLY A 42 7.52 0.81 -17.33
N GLU A 43 7.20 -0.09 -16.39
CA GLU A 43 7.04 0.19 -14.97
C GLU A 43 8.35 -0.10 -14.21
N SER A 44 8.69 0.73 -13.21
CA SER A 44 9.86 0.48 -12.35
C SER A 44 9.45 -0.28 -11.10
N VAL A 45 10.05 -1.46 -10.89
CA VAL A 45 9.79 -2.33 -9.71
C VAL A 45 10.95 -2.25 -8.73
N GLU A 46 10.62 -2.02 -7.46
CA GLU A 46 11.57 -2.09 -6.35
C GLU A 46 11.11 -3.12 -5.32
N PHE A 47 11.97 -4.09 -4.98
CA PHE A 47 11.66 -5.10 -3.97
C PHE A 47 12.13 -4.66 -2.58
N SER A 48 11.19 -4.56 -1.64
CA SER A 48 11.46 -4.38 -0.21
C SER A 48 11.40 -5.73 0.51
N GLY A 49 12.54 -6.42 0.50
CA GLY A 49 12.68 -7.75 1.10
C GLY A 49 12.17 -8.90 0.23
N TYR A 50 11.64 -9.96 0.86
CA TYR A 50 11.33 -11.21 0.15
C TYR A 50 9.98 -11.24 -0.54
N LYS A 51 9.00 -10.52 -0.01
CA LYS A 51 7.61 -10.59 -0.46
C LYS A 51 7.06 -9.26 -0.92
N ASN A 52 7.54 -8.15 -0.39
CA ASN A 52 6.96 -6.86 -0.73
C ASN A 52 7.73 -6.22 -1.87
N PHE A 53 7.01 -5.51 -2.71
CA PHE A 53 7.57 -4.71 -3.78
C PHE A 53 6.65 -3.53 -4.08
N SER A 54 7.23 -2.51 -4.70
CA SER A 54 6.51 -1.32 -5.14
C SER A 54 6.71 -1.10 -6.63
N ILE A 55 5.71 -0.49 -7.25
CA ILE A 55 5.76 0.01 -8.61
C ILE A 55 5.52 1.51 -8.56
N LYS A 56 6.43 2.30 -9.14
CA LYS A 56 6.31 3.76 -9.18
C LYS A 56 5.84 4.22 -10.57
N GLU A 57 4.77 5.01 -10.60
CA GLU A 57 4.24 5.66 -11.80
C GLU A 57 4.03 7.16 -11.51
N GLY A 58 4.93 8.01 -12.01
CA GLY A 58 4.87 9.45 -11.75
C GLY A 58 4.95 9.78 -10.25
N ALA A 59 3.94 10.47 -9.75
CA ALA A 59 3.80 10.87 -8.33
C ALA A 59 3.23 9.76 -7.42
N VAL A 60 2.84 8.61 -7.99
CA VAL A 60 2.19 7.53 -7.26
C VAL A 60 3.11 6.32 -7.11
N THR A 61 3.11 5.74 -5.91
CA THR A 61 3.78 4.48 -5.61
C THR A 61 2.76 3.44 -5.17
N TYR A 62 2.65 2.35 -5.92
CA TYR A 62 1.77 1.23 -5.62
C TYR A 62 2.53 0.13 -4.90
N PHE A 63 2.01 -0.35 -3.78
CA PHE A 63 2.65 -1.36 -2.94
C PHE A 63 1.91 -2.70 -3.03
N TYR A 64 2.67 -3.76 -3.22
CA TYR A 64 2.18 -5.12 -3.39
C TYR A 64 2.94 -6.11 -2.51
N THR A 65 2.29 -7.25 -2.26
CA THR A 65 2.92 -8.39 -1.59
C THR A 65 2.76 -9.67 -2.39
N LEU A 66 3.84 -10.42 -2.50
CA LEU A 66 3.93 -11.71 -3.14
C LEU A 66 3.45 -12.80 -2.18
N GLY A 67 2.22 -13.24 -2.38
CA GLY A 67 1.70 -14.45 -1.75
C GLY A 67 2.20 -15.72 -2.42
N ILE A 68 1.96 -16.87 -1.78
CA ILE A 68 2.30 -18.18 -2.32
C ILE A 68 1.59 -18.38 -3.68
N ALA A 69 0.29 -18.10 -3.75
CA ALA A 69 -0.49 -18.27 -4.98
C ALA A 69 -0.44 -17.04 -5.89
N LYS A 70 -0.66 -15.84 -5.33
CA LYS A 70 -0.87 -14.60 -6.10
C LYS A 70 -0.24 -13.39 -5.44
N VAL A 71 0.08 -12.40 -6.27
CA VAL A 71 0.33 -11.01 -5.86
C VAL A 71 -0.95 -10.42 -5.28
N LYS A 72 -0.81 -9.60 -4.24
CA LYS A 72 -1.90 -8.84 -3.62
C LYS A 72 -1.53 -7.38 -3.52
N PHE A 73 -2.45 -6.51 -3.90
CA PHE A 73 -2.40 -5.08 -3.59
C PHE A 73 -2.47 -4.85 -2.08
N ILE A 74 -1.61 -3.98 -1.56
CA ILE A 74 -1.60 -3.54 -0.17
C ILE A 74 -2.18 -2.13 -0.08
N LYS A 75 -1.50 -1.17 -0.70
CA LYS A 75 -1.80 0.26 -0.64
C LYS A 75 -1.21 1.00 -1.83
N TYR A 76 -1.64 2.22 -2.09
CA TYR A 76 -0.89 3.17 -2.89
C TYR A 76 -0.67 4.46 -2.11
N GLU A 77 0.38 5.18 -2.45
CA GLU A 77 0.73 6.48 -1.87
C GLU A 77 0.94 7.49 -2.99
N ILE A 78 0.42 8.69 -2.80
CA ILE A 78 0.52 9.84 -3.70
C ILE A 78 1.26 10.93 -2.95
N VAL A 79 2.37 11.42 -3.50
CA VAL A 79 3.01 12.64 -2.99
C VAL A 79 2.28 13.83 -3.60
N VAL A 80 1.67 14.65 -2.74
CA VAL A 80 0.85 15.80 -3.16
C VAL A 80 1.73 17.06 -3.21
N GLU A 81 1.77 17.68 -4.38
CA GLU A 81 2.46 18.95 -4.59
C GLU A 81 1.46 20.12 -4.53
N GLU A 82 1.74 21.11 -3.67
CA GLU A 82 1.00 22.37 -3.62
C GLU A 82 1.94 23.49 -4.13
N PRO A 83 1.84 23.89 -5.41
CA PRO A 83 2.80 24.80 -6.03
C PRO A 83 2.86 26.19 -5.36
N ASP A 84 1.77 26.59 -4.72
CA ASP A 84 1.67 27.87 -4.00
C ASP A 84 2.31 27.83 -2.59
N LYS A 85 2.85 26.68 -2.16
CA LYS A 85 3.49 26.51 -0.85
C LYS A 85 4.99 26.31 -1.00
N LYS A 86 5.77 27.14 -0.27
CA LYS A 86 7.22 26.95 -0.16
C LYS A 86 7.53 25.85 0.86
N VAL A 87 7.90 24.67 0.38
CA VAL A 87 8.28 23.53 1.23
C VAL A 87 9.79 23.55 1.46
N LYS A 88 10.22 23.59 2.73
CA LYS A 88 11.64 23.48 3.10
C LYS A 88 12.10 22.02 3.15
N LYS A 89 11.29 21.15 3.74
CA LYS A 89 11.55 19.71 3.91
C LYS A 89 10.24 18.97 4.19
N GLY A 90 10.28 17.64 4.05
CA GLY A 90 9.15 16.75 4.29
C GLY A 90 8.21 16.69 3.09
N GLU A 91 7.20 15.83 3.19
CA GLU A 91 6.23 15.55 2.13
C GLU A 91 4.82 15.52 2.71
N LEU A 92 3.84 15.85 1.87
CA LEU A 92 2.43 15.56 2.10
C LEU A 92 2.09 14.33 1.28
N THR A 93 1.70 13.26 1.96
CA THR A 93 1.41 11.98 1.32
C THR A 93 -0.04 11.59 1.58
N VAL A 94 -0.78 11.30 0.53
CA VAL A 94 -2.11 10.69 0.60
C VAL A 94 -1.98 9.20 0.33
N SER A 95 -2.56 8.36 1.19
CA SER A 95 -2.48 6.90 1.10
C SER A 95 -3.87 6.29 1.08
N VAL A 96 -4.05 5.24 0.29
CA VAL A 96 -5.25 4.41 0.34
C VAL A 96 -4.87 2.94 0.36
N GLN A 97 -5.48 2.20 1.27
CA GLN A 97 -5.21 0.78 1.47
C GLN A 97 -6.48 -0.02 1.69
N ASN A 98 -6.45 -1.31 1.33
CA ASN A 98 -7.53 -2.22 1.65
C ASN A 98 -7.56 -2.48 3.16
N LYS A 99 -8.70 -2.21 3.80
CA LYS A 99 -8.87 -2.47 5.23
C LYS A 99 -9.24 -3.91 5.52
N ASP A 100 -10.00 -4.52 4.62
CA ASP A 100 -10.41 -5.92 4.69
C ASP A 100 -9.75 -6.77 3.58
N LYS A 101 -9.91 -8.09 3.70
CA LYS A 101 -9.33 -9.06 2.76
C LYS A 101 -10.02 -9.08 1.40
N ASP A 102 -11.25 -8.62 1.34
CA ASP A 102 -12.11 -8.69 0.16
C ASP A 102 -12.06 -7.40 -0.66
N GLY A 103 -11.36 -6.37 -0.16
CA GLY A 103 -11.30 -5.03 -0.76
C GLY A 103 -12.65 -4.33 -0.77
N LYS A 104 -13.55 -4.64 0.17
CA LYS A 104 -14.87 -3.99 0.25
C LYS A 104 -14.79 -2.68 1.02
N GLN A 105 -13.94 -2.63 2.03
CA GLN A 105 -13.59 -1.43 2.77
C GLN A 105 -12.16 -1.00 2.47
N ILE A 106 -12.00 0.30 2.33
CA ILE A 106 -10.71 0.96 2.19
C ILE A 106 -10.51 1.93 3.35
N GLU A 107 -9.26 2.19 3.67
CA GLU A 107 -8.83 3.26 4.54
C GLU A 107 -8.08 4.28 3.71
N GLY A 108 -8.56 5.52 3.72
CA GLY A 108 -7.88 6.67 3.11
C GLY A 108 -7.29 7.56 4.19
N SER A 109 -6.06 8.02 4.00
CA SER A 109 -5.37 8.86 4.98
C SER A 109 -4.47 9.88 4.29
N TYR A 110 -4.09 10.91 5.05
CA TYR A 110 -2.98 11.77 4.69
C TYR A 110 -2.00 11.89 5.86
N ASP A 111 -0.73 12.10 5.53
CA ASP A 111 0.34 12.44 6.48
C ASP A 111 1.10 13.64 5.92
N ASP A 112 1.05 14.76 6.64
CA ASP A 112 1.77 15.99 6.32
C ASP A 112 2.96 16.15 7.26
N THR A 113 4.14 15.80 6.75
CA THR A 113 5.40 15.90 7.48
C THR A 113 6.17 17.19 7.16
N ARG A 114 5.56 18.11 6.40
CA ARG A 114 6.25 19.27 5.84
C ARG A 114 6.59 20.33 6.88
N THR A 115 7.72 20.99 6.64
CA THR A 115 8.01 22.32 7.17
C THR A 115 7.83 23.32 6.03
N LEU A 116 6.85 24.21 6.17
CA LEU A 116 6.54 25.27 5.21
C LEU A 116 7.26 26.57 5.59
N ILE A 117 7.61 27.38 4.60
CA ILE A 117 8.10 28.75 4.79
C ILE A 117 6.94 29.70 4.51
N ALA A 118 6.52 30.45 5.52
CA ALA A 118 5.49 31.47 5.40
C ALA A 118 6.02 32.70 4.64
N ASP A 119 5.11 33.61 4.24
CA ASP A 119 5.47 34.79 3.46
C ASP A 119 6.41 35.76 4.20
N ASP A 120 6.34 35.76 5.53
CA ASP A 120 7.23 36.52 6.42
C ASP A 120 8.60 35.84 6.66
N GLY A 121 8.83 34.69 6.01
CA GLY A 121 10.06 33.90 6.14
C GLY A 121 10.09 32.98 7.36
N THR A 122 9.04 32.93 8.18
CA THR A 122 8.97 32.02 9.34
C THR A 122 8.72 30.58 8.91
N GLU A 123 9.22 29.64 9.71
CA GLU A 123 9.02 28.20 9.49
C GLU A 123 7.79 27.71 10.25
N LYS A 124 6.87 27.05 9.54
CA LYS A 124 5.69 26.40 10.11
C LYS A 124 5.76 24.89 9.90
N ASN A 125 5.83 24.14 11.00
CA ASN A 125 5.76 22.68 10.96
C ASN A 125 4.28 22.25 10.92
N MET A 126 3.95 21.38 9.96
CA MET A 126 2.57 20.89 9.80
C MET A 126 2.31 19.68 10.69
N HIS A 127 3.15 18.63 10.61
CA HIS A 127 3.08 17.37 11.39
C HIS A 127 1.66 16.96 11.79
N SER A 128 0.84 16.66 10.79
CA SER A 128 -0.57 16.33 10.98
C SER A 128 -0.97 15.17 10.09
N GLY A 129 -1.94 14.38 10.53
CA GLY A 129 -2.49 13.30 9.73
C GLY A 129 -3.85 12.87 10.25
N MET A 130 -4.71 12.45 9.33
CA MET A 130 -6.03 11.90 9.62
C MET A 130 -6.30 10.71 8.70
N PHE A 131 -7.25 9.86 9.11
CA PHE A 131 -7.72 8.76 8.28
C PHE A 131 -9.24 8.59 8.38
N PHE A 132 -9.83 8.05 7.33
CA PHE A 132 -11.22 7.62 7.29
C PHE A 132 -11.29 6.19 6.74
N ILE A 133 -12.40 5.50 7.01
CA ILE A 133 -12.70 4.18 6.43
C ILE A 133 -14.05 4.28 5.74
N CYS A 134 -14.13 3.79 4.51
CA CYS A 134 -15.37 3.78 3.72
C CYS A 134 -15.39 2.56 2.78
N ASN A 135 -16.43 2.44 1.97
CA ASN A 135 -16.49 1.42 0.92
C ASN A 135 -15.46 1.71 -0.20
N ASN A 136 -15.18 0.71 -1.02
CA ASN A 136 -14.26 0.85 -2.17
C ASN A 136 -14.77 1.76 -3.30
N ASN A 137 -15.98 2.31 -3.20
CA ASN A 137 -16.49 3.37 -4.07
C ASN A 137 -16.19 4.77 -3.52
N PHE A 138 -15.50 4.89 -2.39
CA PHE A 138 -15.15 6.16 -1.77
C PHE A 138 -16.38 7.01 -1.41
N ASP A 139 -17.52 6.38 -1.12
CA ASP A 139 -18.76 7.11 -0.86
C ASP A 139 -18.73 7.71 0.56
N ARG A 140 -18.93 9.03 0.67
CA ARG A 140 -19.03 9.73 1.98
C ARG A 140 -20.12 9.14 2.87
N SER A 141 -21.24 8.68 2.30
CA SER A 141 -22.33 8.06 3.06
C SER A 141 -21.98 6.67 3.61
N SER A 142 -20.86 6.08 3.19
CA SER A 142 -20.39 4.77 3.64
C SER A 142 -19.29 4.86 4.71
N LEU A 143 -19.03 6.07 5.23
CA LEU A 143 -18.06 6.29 6.29
C LEU A 143 -18.38 5.42 7.52
N VAL A 144 -17.38 4.69 7.99
CA VAL A 144 -17.48 3.88 9.20
C VAL A 144 -17.34 4.79 10.41
N THR A 145 -18.42 4.93 11.18
CA THR A 145 -18.46 5.72 12.42
C THR A 145 -18.78 4.82 13.61
N THR A 146 -18.29 5.17 14.81
CA THR A 146 -18.50 4.38 16.03
C THR A 146 -19.80 4.73 16.78
N GLY A 147 -20.74 5.43 16.12
CA GLY A 147 -22.05 5.80 16.66
C GLY A 147 -22.09 7.02 17.60
N TRP A 148 -20.95 7.68 17.83
CA TRP A 148 -20.85 8.94 18.59
C TRP A 148 -20.80 10.13 17.63
N ILE A 149 -21.50 11.23 17.95
CA ILE A 149 -21.54 12.45 17.10
C ILE A 149 -20.13 12.98 16.80
N ASP A 150 -19.25 13.02 17.81
CA ASP A 150 -17.85 13.46 17.64
C ASP A 150 -17.05 12.54 16.71
N ALA A 151 -17.30 11.23 16.75
CA ALA A 151 -16.63 10.27 15.87
C ALA A 151 -17.12 10.39 14.42
N GLU A 152 -18.40 10.68 14.22
CA GLU A 152 -18.97 10.97 12.90
C GLU A 152 -18.38 12.24 12.30
N GLN A 153 -18.34 13.33 13.07
CA GLN A 153 -17.75 14.60 12.64
C GLN A 153 -16.27 14.43 12.28
N LYS A 154 -15.48 13.72 13.10
CA LYS A 154 -14.07 13.42 12.81
C LYS A 154 -13.88 12.58 11.55
N ALA A 155 -14.75 11.60 11.30
CA ALA A 155 -14.68 10.80 10.09
C ALA A 155 -14.99 11.64 8.83
N ILE A 156 -15.95 12.56 8.93
CA ILE A 156 -16.28 13.51 7.89
C ILE A 156 -15.11 14.47 7.63
N GLU A 157 -14.55 15.07 8.68
CA GLU A 157 -13.40 15.99 8.58
C GLU A 157 -12.18 15.30 7.97
N ALA A 158 -11.91 14.05 8.35
CA ALA A 158 -10.83 13.27 7.76
C ALA A 158 -11.08 12.98 6.26
N TYR A 159 -12.31 12.60 5.89
CA TYR A 159 -12.69 12.40 4.49
C TYR A 159 -12.53 13.68 3.67
N GLU A 160 -13.05 14.80 4.17
CA GLU A 160 -12.97 16.11 3.50
C GLU A 160 -11.53 16.61 3.40
N SER A 161 -10.69 16.33 4.40
CA SER A 161 -9.27 16.69 4.37
C SER A 161 -8.50 15.90 3.31
N VAL A 162 -8.66 14.57 3.27
CA VAL A 162 -7.99 13.73 2.26
C VAL A 162 -8.50 14.07 0.85
N THR A 163 -9.82 14.17 0.69
CA THR A 163 -10.43 14.45 -0.62
C THR A 163 -10.23 15.89 -1.09
N GLY A 164 -9.89 16.80 -0.17
CA GLY A 164 -9.45 18.15 -0.46
C GLY A 164 -8.03 18.21 -1.05
N TYR A 165 -7.16 17.25 -0.70
CA TYR A 165 -5.83 17.13 -1.30
C TYR A 165 -5.85 16.38 -2.63
N VAL A 166 -6.60 15.27 -2.70
CA VAL A 166 -6.74 14.46 -3.92
C VAL A 166 -8.22 14.15 -4.14
N PRO A 167 -8.83 14.62 -5.24
CA PRO A 167 -10.24 14.38 -5.52
C PRO A 167 -10.61 12.89 -5.53
N VAL A 168 -11.84 12.58 -5.12
CA VAL A 168 -12.36 11.20 -5.05
C VAL A 168 -12.19 10.42 -6.35
N GLU A 169 -12.45 11.06 -7.50
CA GLU A 169 -12.34 10.41 -8.80
C GLU A 169 -10.90 10.04 -9.15
N GLU A 170 -9.93 10.83 -8.71
CA GLU A 170 -8.52 10.55 -8.89
C GLU A 170 -8.05 9.41 -7.96
N LEU A 171 -8.52 9.41 -6.70
CA LEU A 171 -8.30 8.29 -5.78
C LEU A 171 -8.85 6.97 -6.35
N LYS A 172 -10.06 6.99 -6.92
CA LYS A 172 -10.65 5.82 -7.60
C LYS A 172 -9.83 5.37 -8.79
N GLN A 173 -9.32 6.30 -9.61
CA GLN A 173 -8.49 5.97 -10.77
C GLN A 173 -7.22 5.25 -10.34
N TYR A 174 -6.51 5.76 -9.34
CA TYR A 174 -5.30 5.12 -8.82
C TYR A 174 -5.61 3.77 -8.17
N TYR A 175 -6.69 3.66 -7.41
CA TYR A 175 -7.12 2.37 -6.85
C TYR A 175 -7.38 1.32 -7.95
N ASN A 176 -8.13 1.68 -8.99
CA ASN A 176 -8.42 0.80 -10.13
C ASN A 176 -7.17 0.47 -10.94
N ARG A 177 -6.24 1.42 -11.11
CA ARG A 177 -4.94 1.17 -11.73
C ARG A 177 -4.14 0.15 -10.92
N ALA A 178 -4.12 0.27 -9.60
CA ALA A 178 -3.43 -0.69 -8.72
C ALA A 178 -4.00 -2.11 -8.84
N LEU A 179 -5.34 -2.23 -8.90
CA LEU A 179 -5.99 -3.52 -9.13
C LEU A 179 -5.69 -4.09 -10.52
N THR A 180 -5.61 -3.24 -11.54
CA THR A 180 -5.26 -3.64 -12.91
C THR A 180 -3.85 -4.22 -12.98
N ILE A 181 -2.86 -3.51 -12.41
CA ILE A 181 -1.48 -3.98 -12.31
C ILE A 181 -1.44 -5.32 -11.55
N CYS A 182 -2.13 -5.41 -10.41
CA CYS A 182 -2.22 -6.64 -9.63
C CYS A 182 -2.75 -7.83 -10.45
N ASN A 183 -3.74 -7.60 -11.32
CA ASN A 183 -4.29 -8.64 -12.20
C ASN A 183 -3.26 -9.05 -13.27
N GLN A 184 -2.64 -8.09 -13.97
CA GLN A 184 -1.61 -8.36 -14.99
C GLN A 184 -0.42 -9.15 -14.45
N LEU A 185 0.00 -8.86 -13.22
CA LEU A 185 1.09 -9.60 -12.56
C LEU A 185 0.70 -11.05 -12.23
N ASN A 186 -0.59 -11.33 -12.05
CA ASN A 186 -1.12 -12.65 -11.71
C ASN A 186 -1.52 -13.54 -12.90
N GLU A 187 -1.63 -12.97 -14.12
CA GLU A 187 -1.93 -13.71 -15.36
C GLU A 187 -0.81 -14.65 -15.81
#